data_AF-A0A557ZYP0-F1
#
_entry.id   AF-A0A557ZYP0-F1
#
_cell.length_a   1.000
_cell.length_b   1.000
_cell.length_c   1.000
_cell.angle_alpha   90.00
_cell.angle_beta   90.00
_cell.angle_gamma   90.00
#
_symmetry.space_group_name_H-M   'P 1'
#
loop_
_entity.id
_entity.type
_entity.pdbx_description
1 polymer ?
#
loop_
_entity_poly.entity_id
_entity_poly.type
_entity_poly.pdbx_seq_one_letter_code
_entity_poly.pdbx_strand_id
1 'polypeptide(L)'
;PWEGPVPVEQVVRAGQRLLDLGCDQLSLGDTIGVATAGHVERLIAAFDEAGVAPGRLAVHFHDTYGQALANTLAALRCGVSTVDSSAGGLGGCPYAESATGNLATEDLLWMLEGLGIETGVDLDALVATSRWMAERLGRPSPSRVVRAIAG
;
A
#
# COMPACT_ATOMS: atom_id res chain seq x y z
N PRO A 1 -5.79 5.12 15.75
CA PRO A 1 -6.98 4.99 16.63
C PRO A 1 -6.85 5.71 17.98
N TRP A 2 -5.63 5.85 18.54
CA TRP A 2 -5.42 6.42 19.88
C TRP A 2 -5.20 7.95 19.90
N GLU A 3 -4.42 8.47 18.95
CA GLU A 3 -4.00 9.89 18.92
C GLU A 3 -4.81 10.76 17.95
N GLY A 4 -5.76 10.15 17.21
CA GLY A 4 -6.53 10.85 16.19
C GLY A 4 -5.70 11.21 14.95
N PRO A 5 -6.02 12.31 14.25
CA PRO A 5 -5.28 12.76 13.08
C PRO A 5 -3.82 13.12 13.41
N VAL A 6 -2.88 12.60 12.64
CA VAL A 6 -1.45 12.95 12.74
C VAL A 6 -1.17 14.14 11.81
N PRO A 7 -0.60 15.25 12.29
CA PRO A 7 -0.24 16.39 11.44
C PRO A 7 0.79 16.00 10.37
N VAL A 8 0.62 16.50 9.15
CA VAL A 8 1.52 16.22 8.01
C VAL A 8 2.95 16.63 8.32
N GLU A 9 3.13 17.78 8.97
CA GLU A 9 4.45 18.33 9.32
C GLU A 9 5.21 17.43 10.29
N GLN A 10 4.49 16.73 11.17
CA GLN A 10 5.09 15.76 12.08
C GLN A 10 5.61 14.54 11.31
N VAL A 11 4.85 14.05 10.32
CA VAL A 11 5.26 12.93 9.47
C VAL A 11 6.47 13.31 8.62
N VAL A 12 6.47 14.51 8.02
CA VAL A 12 7.60 15.03 7.22
C VAL A 12 8.85 15.13 8.07
N ARG A 13 8.76 15.72 9.27
CA ARG A 13 9.91 15.83 10.19
C ARG A 13 10.48 14.48 10.58
N ALA A 14 9.62 13.50 10.89
CA ALA A 14 10.05 12.15 11.22
C ALA A 14 10.71 11.46 10.02
N GLY A 15 10.14 11.61 8.83
CA GLY A 15 10.67 11.07 7.59
C GLY A 15 12.04 11.64 7.22
N GLN A 16 12.20 12.97 7.25
CA GLN A 16 13.49 13.62 7.03
C GLN A 16 14.54 13.11 8.01
N ARG A 17 14.18 12.95 9.30
CA ARG A 17 15.11 12.44 10.30
C ARG A 17 15.57 11.01 9.98
N LEU A 18 14.72 10.15 9.45
CA LEU A 18 15.10 8.80 9.02
C LEU A 18 16.06 8.85 7.82
N LEU A 19 15.81 9.74 6.86
CA LEU A 19 16.69 9.93 5.71
C LEU A 19 18.06 10.50 6.13
N ASP A 20 18.10 11.44 7.09
CA ASP A 20 19.33 11.99 7.66
C ASP A 20 20.16 10.94 8.41
N LEU A 21 19.50 9.90 8.94
CA LEU A 21 20.14 8.76 9.59
C LEU A 21 20.65 7.71 8.59
N GLY A 22 20.43 7.91 7.29
CA GLY A 22 20.98 7.09 6.21
C GLY A 22 19.99 6.14 5.54
N CYS A 23 18.67 6.31 5.73
CA CYS A 23 17.69 5.55 4.94
C CYS A 23 17.74 5.95 3.46
N ASP A 24 17.87 4.97 2.57
CA ASP A 24 17.87 5.19 1.12
C ASP A 24 16.48 5.62 0.61
N GLN A 25 15.44 4.96 1.12
CA GLN A 25 14.03 5.17 0.78
C GLN A 25 13.15 5.19 2.04
N LEU A 26 12.04 5.93 2.00
CA LEU A 26 11.06 6.02 3.08
C LEU A 26 9.70 5.48 2.64
N SER A 27 9.20 4.41 3.29
CA SER A 27 7.83 3.92 3.07
C SER A 27 6.82 4.62 3.99
N LEU A 28 5.85 5.30 3.39
CA LEU A 28 4.79 6.02 4.09
C LEU A 28 3.62 5.07 4.39
N GLY A 29 3.49 4.68 5.66
CA GLY A 29 2.51 3.68 6.10
C GLY A 29 1.18 4.26 6.59
N ASP A 30 0.07 3.80 6.00
CA ASP A 30 -1.28 3.88 6.57
C ASP A 30 -1.65 2.56 7.26
N THR A 31 -1.12 2.38 8.47
CA THR A 31 -1.21 1.11 9.22
C THR A 31 -2.65 0.70 9.57
N ILE A 32 -3.61 1.63 9.54
CA ILE A 32 -5.01 1.36 9.91
C ILE A 32 -5.97 1.52 8.73
N GLY A 33 -5.49 1.94 7.56
CA GLY A 33 -6.27 2.02 6.32
C GLY A 33 -7.25 3.20 6.30
N VAL A 34 -6.99 4.28 7.03
CA VAL A 34 -7.92 5.45 7.13
C VAL A 34 -7.54 6.61 6.21
N ALA A 35 -6.39 6.54 5.54
CA ALA A 35 -5.99 7.56 4.60
C ALA A 35 -6.94 7.59 3.40
N THR A 36 -7.04 8.76 2.78
CA THR A 36 -7.80 9.00 1.56
C THR A 36 -6.90 9.65 0.52
N ALA A 37 -7.27 9.56 -0.76
CA ALA A 37 -6.43 10.03 -1.87
C ALA A 37 -5.92 11.47 -1.66
N GLY A 38 -6.81 12.39 -1.28
CA GLY A 38 -6.41 13.79 -1.03
C GLY A 38 -5.47 13.96 0.18
N HIS A 39 -5.51 13.06 1.18
CA HIS A 39 -4.51 13.06 2.26
C HIS A 39 -3.14 12.63 1.74
N VAL A 40 -3.10 11.59 0.91
CA VAL A 40 -1.87 11.08 0.29
C VAL A 40 -1.20 12.16 -0.57
N GLU A 41 -1.97 12.83 -1.43
CA GLU A 41 -1.48 13.92 -2.29
C GLU A 41 -0.85 15.06 -1.46
N ARG A 42 -1.52 15.51 -0.40
CA ARG A 42 -1.00 16.55 0.49
C ARG A 42 0.28 16.12 1.21
N LEU A 43 0.35 14.87 1.66
CA LEU A 43 1.51 14.36 2.37
C LEU A 43 2.73 14.29 1.45
N ILE A 44 2.56 13.75 0.24
CA ILE A 44 3.65 13.67 -0.75
C ILE A 44 4.11 15.06 -1.18
N ALA A 45 3.18 16.00 -1.42
CA ALA A 45 3.51 17.39 -1.72
C ALA A 45 4.33 18.04 -0.60
N ALA A 46 3.98 17.81 0.66
CA ALA A 46 4.73 18.36 1.80
C ALA A 46 6.14 17.76 1.92
N PHE A 47 6.35 16.49 1.53
CA PHE A 47 7.70 15.92 1.44
C PHE A 47 8.51 16.55 0.32
N ASP A 48 7.91 16.78 -0.85
CA ASP A 48 8.57 17.43 -1.99
C ASP A 48 8.96 18.87 -1.66
N GLU A 49 8.07 19.65 -1.03
CA GLU A 49 8.34 21.00 -0.50
C GLU A 49 9.48 21.01 0.52
N ALA A 50 9.64 19.92 1.29
CA ALA A 50 10.71 19.72 2.26
C ALA A 50 12.01 19.16 1.66
N GLY A 51 12.11 19.07 0.33
CA GLY A 51 13.30 18.63 -0.40
C GLY A 51 13.47 17.11 -0.51
N VAL A 52 12.42 16.34 -0.24
CA VAL A 52 12.40 14.87 -0.40
C VAL A 52 11.63 14.51 -1.66
N ALA A 53 12.35 14.26 -2.75
CA ALA A 53 11.74 13.91 -4.03
C ALA A 53 10.85 12.66 -3.93
N PRO A 54 9.71 12.59 -4.64
CA PRO A 54 8.80 11.44 -4.62
C PRO A 54 9.46 10.09 -4.96
N GLY A 55 10.53 10.09 -5.77
CA GLY A 55 11.29 8.86 -6.07
C GLY A 55 12.06 8.26 -4.88
N ARG A 56 12.22 9.01 -3.78
CA ARG A 56 12.76 8.50 -2.49
C ARG A 56 11.66 8.01 -1.54
N LEU A 57 10.41 8.08 -1.97
CA LEU A 57 9.26 7.63 -1.20
C LEU A 57 8.76 6.29 -1.74
N ALA A 58 8.26 5.48 -0.83
CA ALA A 58 7.39 4.35 -1.09
C ALA A 58 6.08 4.56 -0.32
N VAL A 59 5.03 3.81 -0.65
CA VAL A 59 3.76 3.86 0.07
C VAL A 59 3.30 2.48 0.50
N HIS A 60 2.74 2.39 1.70
CA HIS A 60 2.19 1.16 2.27
C HIS A 60 0.78 1.43 2.77
N PHE A 61 -0.24 0.91 2.08
CA PHE A 61 -1.63 1.13 2.43
C PHE A 61 -2.32 -0.15 2.86
N HIS A 62 -3.02 -0.10 3.99
CA HIS A 62 -3.97 -1.14 4.37
C HIS A 62 -5.33 -0.88 3.71
N ASP A 63 -6.04 -1.94 3.33
CA ASP A 63 -7.34 -1.85 2.64
C ASP A 63 -8.53 -1.95 3.61
N THR A 64 -8.34 -1.61 4.89
CA THR A 64 -9.36 -1.67 5.95
C THR A 64 -10.66 -0.97 5.56
N TYR A 65 -10.56 0.22 4.94
CA TYR A 65 -11.71 1.02 4.51
C TYR A 65 -11.86 1.05 2.97
N GLY A 66 -11.25 0.10 2.26
CA GLY A 66 -11.34 0.03 0.79
C GLY A 66 -10.66 1.18 0.06
N GLN A 67 -9.70 1.85 0.69
CA GLN A 67 -9.04 3.04 0.14
C GLN A 67 -7.70 2.73 -0.52
N ALA A 68 -7.15 1.54 -0.36
CA ALA A 68 -5.74 1.30 -0.65
C ALA A 68 -5.38 1.51 -2.13
N LEU A 69 -6.17 0.97 -3.08
CA LEU A 69 -5.93 1.19 -4.51
C LEU A 69 -6.08 2.67 -4.92
N ALA A 70 -7.07 3.37 -4.37
CA ALA A 70 -7.28 4.79 -4.66
C ALA A 70 -6.12 5.64 -4.14
N ASN A 71 -5.63 5.33 -2.95
CA ASN A 71 -4.47 5.95 -2.33
C ASN A 71 -3.18 5.66 -3.12
N THR A 72 -3.00 4.41 -3.57
CA THR A 72 -1.88 4.04 -4.45
C THR A 72 -1.93 4.82 -5.76
N LEU A 73 -3.09 4.90 -6.43
CA LEU A 73 -3.23 5.67 -7.67
C LEU A 73 -2.88 7.15 -7.46
N ALA A 74 -3.30 7.73 -6.34
CA ALA A 74 -2.94 9.10 -5.98
C ALA A 74 -1.42 9.26 -5.82
N ALA A 75 -0.77 8.33 -5.11
CA ALA A 75 0.68 8.34 -4.94
C ALA A 75 1.45 8.20 -6.26
N LEU A 76 1.01 7.30 -7.15
CA LEU A 76 1.59 7.12 -8.49
C LEU A 76 1.51 8.42 -9.31
N ARG A 77 0.38 9.14 -9.24
CA ARG A 77 0.21 10.44 -9.92
C ARG A 77 1.13 11.53 -9.36
N CYS A 78 1.51 11.43 -8.10
CA CYS A 78 2.50 12.31 -7.47
C CYS A 78 3.95 11.88 -7.75
N GLY A 79 4.19 10.84 -8.54
CA GLY A 79 5.53 10.41 -8.95
C GLY A 79 6.18 9.36 -8.03
N VAL A 80 5.45 8.80 -7.06
CA VAL A 80 5.90 7.61 -6.32
C VAL A 80 5.90 6.41 -7.26
N SER A 81 6.94 5.58 -7.22
CA SER A 81 7.07 4.39 -8.06
C SER A 81 7.28 3.09 -7.27
N THR A 82 7.26 3.15 -5.94
CA THR A 82 7.40 1.98 -5.06
C THR A 82 6.18 1.86 -4.16
N VAL A 83 5.52 0.69 -4.19
CA VAL A 83 4.26 0.43 -3.47
C VAL A 83 4.39 -0.91 -2.76
N ASP A 84 4.20 -0.90 -1.45
CA ASP A 84 4.16 -2.10 -0.63
C ASP A 84 2.76 -2.74 -0.71
N SER A 85 2.72 -4.06 -0.83
CA SER A 85 1.50 -4.85 -0.88
C SER A 85 1.75 -6.26 -0.34
N SER A 86 0.71 -7.09 -0.22
CA SER A 86 0.85 -8.47 0.22
C SER A 86 0.12 -9.44 -0.70
N ALA A 87 0.79 -10.55 -1.05
CA ALA A 87 0.23 -11.59 -1.89
C ALA A 87 -1.07 -12.14 -1.28
N GLY A 88 -2.13 -12.21 -2.07
CA GLY A 88 -3.47 -12.58 -1.65
C GLY A 88 -4.12 -11.61 -0.67
N GLY A 89 -3.53 -10.44 -0.41
CA GLY A 89 -3.97 -9.52 0.64
C GLY A 89 -3.70 -10.05 2.05
N LEU A 90 -2.64 -10.85 2.22
CA LEU A 90 -2.26 -11.35 3.53
C LEU A 90 -1.93 -10.20 4.49
N GLY A 91 -2.39 -10.33 5.72
CA GLY A 91 -2.29 -9.30 6.72
C GLY A 91 -3.53 -9.31 7.61
N GLY A 92 -3.66 -8.28 8.44
CA GLY A 92 -4.65 -8.23 9.50
C GLY A 92 -4.03 -8.65 10.82
N CYS A 93 -4.31 -7.88 11.86
CA CYS A 93 -3.84 -8.17 13.20
C CYS A 93 -4.83 -9.15 13.85
N PRO A 94 -4.40 -10.29 14.42
CA PRO A 94 -5.29 -11.17 15.17
C PRO A 94 -5.95 -10.47 16.38
N TYR A 95 -5.45 -9.29 16.78
CA TYR A 95 -5.99 -8.47 17.85
C TYR A 95 -6.85 -7.29 17.38
N ALA A 96 -7.01 -7.08 16.06
CA ALA A 96 -7.87 -6.03 15.50
C ALA A 96 -8.86 -6.65 14.50
N GLU A 97 -10.03 -7.08 15.01
CA GLU A 97 -11.09 -7.76 14.25
C GLU A 97 -11.59 -7.00 13.01
N SER A 98 -11.34 -5.69 12.92
CA SER A 98 -11.82 -4.84 11.83
C SER A 98 -10.82 -4.58 10.70
N ALA A 99 -9.54 -4.98 10.82
CA ALA A 99 -8.52 -4.69 9.80
C ALA A 99 -8.47 -5.78 8.72
N THR A 100 -9.06 -5.52 7.55
CA THR A 100 -9.05 -6.44 6.38
C THR A 100 -7.65 -6.77 5.87
N GLY A 101 -6.63 -5.96 6.23
CA GLY A 101 -5.21 -6.27 6.02
C GLY A 101 -4.52 -5.32 5.04
N ASN A 102 -3.42 -5.78 4.47
CA ASN A 102 -2.66 -5.04 3.45
C ASN A 102 -3.44 -4.99 2.13
N LEU A 103 -3.09 -4.04 1.26
CA LEU A 103 -3.45 -4.11 -0.15
C LEU A 103 -3.02 -5.46 -0.76
N ALA A 104 -3.93 -6.15 -1.44
CA ALA A 104 -3.59 -7.36 -2.18
C ALA A 104 -2.74 -7.05 -3.41
N THR A 105 -1.63 -7.76 -3.57
CA THR A 105 -0.71 -7.56 -4.70
C THR A 105 -1.37 -7.83 -6.05
N GLU A 106 -2.28 -8.80 -6.14
CA GLU A 106 -3.00 -9.13 -7.38
C GLU A 106 -3.96 -8.02 -7.79
N ASP A 107 -4.67 -7.44 -6.82
CA ASP A 107 -5.57 -6.30 -7.05
C ASP A 107 -4.77 -5.07 -7.52
N LEU A 108 -3.56 -4.87 -6.97
CA LEU A 108 -2.61 -3.85 -7.41
C LEU A 108 -2.11 -4.11 -8.83
N LEU A 109 -1.61 -5.31 -9.11
CA LEU A 109 -1.09 -5.68 -10.43
C LEU A 109 -2.16 -5.54 -11.51
N TRP A 110 -3.39 -5.95 -11.24
CA TRP A 110 -4.51 -5.79 -12.15
C TRP A 110 -4.76 -4.32 -12.50
N MET A 111 -4.71 -3.41 -11.51
CA MET A 111 -4.81 -1.98 -11.75
C MET A 111 -3.62 -1.45 -12.57
N LEU A 112 -2.39 -1.84 -12.22
CA LEU A 112 -1.18 -1.38 -12.90
C LEU A 112 -1.13 -1.84 -14.36
N GLU A 113 -1.49 -3.08 -14.64
CA GLU A 113 -1.61 -3.61 -16.00
C GLU A 113 -2.65 -2.84 -16.81
N GLY A 114 -3.83 -2.58 -16.24
CA GLY A 114 -4.87 -1.77 -16.88
C GLY A 114 -4.47 -0.32 -17.13
N LEU A 115 -3.51 0.22 -16.35
CA LEU A 115 -2.91 1.53 -16.55
C LEU A 115 -1.72 1.51 -17.53
N GLY A 116 -1.29 0.34 -18.00
CA GLY A 116 -0.12 0.18 -18.86
C GLY A 116 1.22 0.39 -18.14
N ILE A 117 1.26 0.18 -16.82
CA ILE A 117 2.48 0.29 -16.00
C ILE A 117 3.15 -1.08 -15.90
N GLU A 118 4.40 -1.17 -16.35
CA GLU A 118 5.18 -2.40 -16.27
C GLU A 118 5.70 -2.64 -14.84
N THR A 119 5.51 -3.86 -14.35
CA THR A 119 5.97 -4.29 -13.02
C THR A 119 6.97 -5.45 -13.07
N GLY A 120 6.98 -6.20 -14.18
CA GLY A 120 7.77 -7.43 -14.34
C GLY A 120 7.26 -8.63 -13.54
N VAL A 121 6.06 -8.56 -12.95
CA VAL A 121 5.47 -9.66 -12.15
C VAL A 121 4.50 -10.48 -12.98
N ASP A 122 4.64 -11.81 -12.93
CA ASP A 122 3.68 -12.76 -13.51
C ASP A 122 2.45 -12.89 -12.61
N LEU A 123 1.32 -12.34 -13.07
CA LEU A 123 0.06 -12.34 -12.33
C LEU A 123 -0.51 -13.75 -12.14
N ASP A 124 -0.42 -14.62 -13.15
CA ASP A 124 -0.98 -15.97 -13.07
C ASP A 124 -0.20 -16.82 -12.05
N ALA A 125 1.13 -16.72 -12.06
CA ALA A 125 1.99 -17.37 -11.06
C ALA A 125 1.69 -16.86 -9.64
N LEU A 126 1.42 -15.56 -9.48
CA LEU A 126 1.07 -14.99 -8.19
C LEU A 126 -0.31 -15.46 -7.72
N VAL A 127 -1.32 -15.48 -8.59
CA VAL A 127 -2.67 -15.98 -8.27
C VAL A 127 -2.61 -17.44 -7.82
N ALA A 128 -1.84 -18.28 -8.52
CA ALA A 128 -1.64 -19.68 -8.12
C ALA A 128 -0.99 -19.79 -6.73
N THR A 129 0.01 -18.95 -6.45
CA THR A 129 0.69 -18.90 -5.14
C THR A 129 -0.28 -18.49 -4.03
N SER A 130 -1.09 -17.45 -4.26
CA SER A 130 -2.04 -16.95 -3.28
C SER A 130 -3.20 -17.90 -3.00
N ARG A 131 -3.67 -18.62 -4.03
CA ARG A 131 -4.61 -19.73 -3.84
C ARG A 131 -4.02 -20.82 -2.96
N TRP A 132 -2.80 -21.28 -3.27
CA TRP A 132 -2.10 -22.28 -2.46
C TRP A 132 -1.93 -21.82 -1.01
N MET A 133 -1.54 -20.56 -0.78
CA MET A 133 -1.43 -20.01 0.58
C MET A 133 -2.77 -19.99 1.32
N ALA A 134 -3.86 -19.61 0.65
CA ALA A 134 -5.21 -19.62 1.21
C ALA A 134 -5.61 -21.04 1.69
N GLU A 135 -5.31 -22.06 0.89
CA GLU A 135 -5.53 -23.48 1.25
C GLU A 135 -4.72 -23.87 2.48
N ARG A 136 -3.45 -23.46 2.57
CA ARG A 136 -2.57 -23.76 3.73
C ARG A 136 -3.01 -23.06 5.01
N LEU A 137 -3.55 -21.86 4.90
CA LEU A 137 -4.02 -21.07 6.04
C LEU A 137 -5.47 -21.42 6.45
N GLY A 138 -6.18 -22.22 5.65
CA GLY A 138 -7.58 -22.58 5.91
C GLY A 138 -8.53 -21.38 5.86
N ARG A 139 -8.16 -20.30 5.15
CA ARG A 139 -8.96 -19.08 4.98
C ARG A 139 -8.89 -18.58 3.54
N PRO A 140 -10.02 -18.12 2.95
CA PRO A 140 -10.03 -17.64 1.57
C PRO A 140 -9.19 -16.37 1.41
N SER A 141 -8.60 -16.19 0.23
CA SER A 141 -7.89 -14.95 -0.13
C SER A 141 -8.86 -13.75 -0.09
N PRO A 142 -8.50 -12.61 0.55
CA PRO A 142 -9.24 -11.36 0.44
C PRO A 142 -9.07 -10.65 -0.91
N SER A 143 -8.06 -11.00 -1.73
CA SER A 143 -7.92 -10.44 -3.09
C SER A 143 -9.18 -10.69 -3.93
N ARG A 144 -9.68 -9.62 -4.55
CA ARG A 144 -10.83 -9.67 -5.47
C ARG A 144 -10.44 -10.36 -6.78
N VAL A 145 -9.22 -10.12 -7.26
CA VAL A 145 -8.68 -10.74 -8.48
C VAL A 145 -8.52 -12.25 -8.31
N VAL A 146 -7.91 -12.70 -7.20
CA VAL A 146 -7.78 -14.15 -6.91
C VAL A 146 -9.14 -14.82 -6.86
N ARG A 147 -10.14 -14.19 -6.22
CA ARG A 147 -11.50 -14.73 -6.16
C ARG A 147 -12.18 -14.81 -7.53
N ALA A 148 -11.91 -13.86 -8.42
CA ALA A 148 -12.48 -13.86 -9.76
C ALA A 148 -11.84 -14.89 -10.70
N ILE A 149 -10.52 -15.10 -10.59
CA ILE A 149 -9.76 -16.00 -11.47
C ILE A 149 -9.79 -17.45 -10.98
N ALA A 150 -9.68 -17.66 -9.67
CA ALA A 150 -9.50 -18.98 -9.06
C ALA A 150 -10.73 -19.50 -8.29
N GLY A 151 -11.80 -18.69 -8.20
CA GLY A 151 -13.06 -19.03 -7.53
C GLY A 151 -13.97 -19.99 -8.30
#